data_AF-A0A0T6BGB5-F1
#
_entry.id   AF-A0A0T6BGB5-F1
#
_cell.length_a   1.000
_cell.length_b   1.000
_cell.length_c   1.000
_cell.angle_alpha   90.00
_cell.angle_beta   90.00
_cell.angle_gamma   90.00
#
_symmetry.space_group_name_H-M   'P 1'
#
loop_
_entity.id
_entity.type
_entity.pdbx_description
1 polymer ?
#
loop_
_entity_poly.entity_id
_entity_poly.type
_entity_poly.pdbx_seq_one_letter_code
_entity_poly.pdbx_strand_id
1 'polypeptide(L)'
;MQTTFLFSGVSIYKFIIVVSVLMDVENKPNEYFGFFRFGMLEIDTRNYQAITLFLAFMKIFKYLSFNKTMGQLNNTIKKCAKDVLSFSVMFILIFVSFAQLGYLIFGSQVAEFSAFGKAMFTLLRTILGDFDYSEIEKAHRVLAPLYFLLFIFLVFFVLLVIMCFGKRPRGLLARSCFVAEYVFGHH
;
A
#
# COMPACT_ATOMS: atom_id res chain seq x y z
N MET A 1 -17.94 8.37 -18.96
CA MET A 1 -19.17 7.84 -19.58
C MET A 1 -19.61 6.51 -18.97
N GLN A 2 -18.79 5.45 -18.99
CA GLN A 2 -19.19 4.16 -18.40
C GLN A 2 -19.26 4.18 -16.85
N THR A 3 -18.34 4.88 -16.18
CA THR A 3 -18.30 5.00 -14.70
C THR A 3 -19.43 5.88 -14.15
N THR A 4 -19.85 6.89 -14.92
CA THR A 4 -20.96 7.78 -14.57
C THR A 4 -22.31 7.08 -14.70
N PHE A 5 -22.45 6.15 -15.65
CA PHE A 5 -23.68 5.37 -15.84
C PHE A 5 -23.90 4.33 -14.72
N LEU A 6 -22.82 3.70 -14.26
CA LEU A 6 -22.85 2.80 -13.09
C LEU A 6 -23.26 3.56 -11.82
N PHE A 7 -22.79 4.80 -11.65
CA PHE A 7 -23.15 5.64 -10.51
C PHE A 7 -24.65 6.01 -10.52
N SER A 8 -25.18 6.48 -11.66
CA SER A 8 -26.60 6.79 -11.78
C SER A 8 -27.48 5.55 -11.56
N GLY A 9 -27.06 4.38 -12.06
CA GLY A 9 -27.81 3.13 -11.88
C GLY A 9 -27.91 2.69 -10.42
N VAL A 10 -26.80 2.76 -9.66
CA VAL A 10 -26.80 2.42 -8.22
C VAL A 10 -27.63 3.42 -7.41
N SER A 11 -27.60 4.71 -7.77
CA SER A 11 -28.40 5.75 -7.10
C SER A 11 -29.90 5.53 -7.32
N ILE A 12 -30.30 5.14 -8.53
CA ILE A 12 -31.70 4.82 -8.87
C ILE A 12 -32.15 3.53 -8.15
N TYR A 13 -31.32 2.49 -8.12
CA TYR A 13 -31.60 1.25 -7.39
C TYR A 13 -31.83 1.50 -5.89
N LYS A 14 -30.97 2.31 -5.26
CA LYS A 14 -31.14 2.71 -3.85
C LYS A 14 -32.45 3.46 -3.65
N PHE A 15 -32.78 4.40 -4.54
CA PHE A 15 -34.02 5.17 -4.45
C PHE A 15 -35.26 4.29 -4.51
N ILE A 16 -35.31 3.31 -5.42
CA ILE A 16 -36.43 2.36 -5.54
C ILE A 16 -36.59 1.54 -4.25
N ILE A 17 -35.49 1.05 -3.68
CA ILE A 17 -35.52 0.26 -2.44
C ILE A 17 -35.97 1.08 -1.23
N VAL A 18 -35.48 2.31 -1.12
CA VAL A 18 -35.91 3.22 -0.04
C VAL A 18 -37.40 3.52 -0.18
N VAL A 19 -37.87 3.80 -1.40
CA VAL A 19 -39.28 4.06 -1.68
C VAL A 19 -40.16 2.85 -1.37
N SER A 20 -39.76 1.63 -1.74
CA SER A 20 -40.53 0.43 -1.39
C SER A 20 -40.65 0.22 0.12
N VAL A 21 -39.60 0.54 0.86
CA VAL A 21 -39.55 0.33 2.32
C VAL A 21 -40.31 1.41 3.07
N LEU A 22 -40.29 2.65 2.55
CA LEU A 22 -41.14 3.72 3.07
C LEU A 22 -42.63 3.37 2.91
N MET A 23 -43.02 2.75 1.79
CA MET A 23 -44.40 2.26 1.60
C MET A 23 -44.76 1.12 2.57
N ASP A 24 -43.82 0.21 2.87
CA ASP A 24 -44.05 -0.85 3.84
C ASP A 24 -44.21 -0.32 5.28
N VAL A 25 -43.45 0.71 5.64
CA VAL A 25 -43.54 1.40 6.95
C VAL A 25 -44.90 2.11 7.10
N GLU A 26 -45.38 2.77 6.04
CA GLU A 26 -46.67 3.47 6.06
C GLU A 26 -47.86 2.50 6.20
N ASN A 27 -47.79 1.33 5.56
CA ASN A 27 -48.85 0.32 5.63
C ASN A 27 -48.91 -0.44 6.97
N LYS A 28 -47.85 -0.41 7.79
CA LYS A 28 -47.79 -1.09 9.09
C LYS A 28 -47.08 -0.23 10.16
N PRO A 29 -47.74 0.81 10.69
CA PRO A 29 -47.10 1.78 11.59
C PRO A 29 -46.71 1.22 12.97
N ASN A 30 -47.26 0.07 13.38
CA ASN A 30 -47.01 -0.53 14.69
C ASN A 30 -45.97 -1.67 14.68
N GLU A 31 -45.40 -2.00 13.52
CA GLU A 31 -44.38 -3.06 13.37
C GLU A 31 -42.99 -2.41 13.24
N TYR A 32 -42.01 -2.85 14.04
CA TYR A 32 -40.65 -2.31 13.95
C TYR A 32 -39.94 -2.81 12.69
N PHE A 33 -39.56 -1.89 11.80
CA PHE A 33 -38.73 -2.20 10.65
C PHE A 33 -37.24 -2.07 11.00
N GLY A 34 -36.49 -3.16 10.80
CA GLY A 34 -35.05 -3.17 11.04
C GLY A 34 -34.27 -2.38 9.98
N PHE A 35 -33.87 -1.14 10.29
CA PHE A 35 -33.09 -0.29 9.38
C PHE A 35 -31.63 -0.71 9.18
N PHE A 36 -31.17 -1.71 9.93
CA PHE A 36 -29.77 -2.15 9.93
C PHE A 36 -29.26 -2.55 8.53
N ARG A 37 -30.08 -3.27 7.75
CA ARG A 37 -29.71 -3.68 6.38
C ARG A 37 -29.59 -2.49 5.42
N PHE A 38 -30.42 -1.46 5.60
CA PHE A 38 -30.32 -0.22 4.83
C PHE A 38 -29.05 0.53 5.18
N GLY A 39 -28.75 0.66 6.47
CA GLY A 39 -27.52 1.30 6.95
C GLY A 39 -26.24 0.63 6.40
N MET A 40 -26.18 -0.71 6.40
CA MET A 40 -25.04 -1.43 5.82
C MET A 40 -24.92 -1.20 4.30
N LEU A 41 -26.03 -1.27 3.56
CA LEU A 41 -26.05 -1.00 2.13
C LEU A 41 -25.59 0.44 1.80
N GLU A 42 -25.93 1.42 2.64
CA GLU A 42 -25.44 2.79 2.48
C GLU A 42 -23.93 2.93 2.69
N ILE A 43 -23.37 2.21 3.67
CA ILE A 43 -21.91 2.21 3.92
C ILE A 43 -21.18 1.59 2.74
N ASP A 44 -21.65 0.45 2.24
CA ASP A 44 -21.02 -0.26 1.12
C ASP A 44 -21.10 0.54 -0.19
N THR A 45 -22.26 1.16 -0.46
CA THR A 45 -22.42 2.02 -1.64
C THR A 45 -21.54 3.27 -1.56
N ARG A 46 -21.41 3.90 -0.38
CA ARG A 46 -20.50 5.03 -0.18
C ARG A 46 -19.04 4.64 -0.44
N ASN A 47 -18.62 3.47 0.03
CA ASN A 47 -17.26 2.96 -0.22
C ASN A 47 -17.01 2.70 -1.71
N TYR A 48 -17.97 2.08 -2.40
CA TYR A 48 -17.90 1.85 -3.85
C TYR A 48 -17.86 3.16 -4.65
N GLN A 49 -18.64 4.17 -4.24
CA GLN A 49 -18.63 5.50 -4.86
C GLN A 49 -17.27 6.18 -4.70
N ALA A 50 -16.66 6.12 -3.51
CA ALA A 50 -15.32 6.67 -3.27
C ALA A 50 -14.27 6.02 -4.17
N ILE A 51 -14.29 4.69 -4.31
CA ILE A 51 -13.38 3.96 -5.21
C ILE A 51 -13.60 4.40 -6.67
N THR A 52 -14.85 4.51 -7.10
CA THR A 52 -15.18 4.91 -8.48
C THR A 52 -14.71 6.32 -8.80
N LEU A 53 -14.89 7.26 -7.86
CA LEU A 53 -14.39 8.63 -7.99
C LEU A 53 -12.87 8.65 -8.13
N PHE A 54 -12.16 7.89 -7.30
CA PHE A 54 -10.70 7.74 -7.38
C PHE A 54 -10.26 7.18 -8.75
N LEU A 55 -10.93 6.14 -9.26
CA LEU A 55 -10.67 5.60 -10.60
C LEU A 55 -10.95 6.63 -11.72
N ALA A 56 -11.96 7.49 -11.54
CA ALA A 56 -12.27 8.56 -12.49
C ALA A 56 -11.14 9.60 -12.54
N PHE A 57 -10.58 9.99 -11.40
CA PHE A 57 -9.38 10.83 -11.34
C PHE A 57 -8.18 10.18 -12.04
N MET A 58 -7.97 8.87 -11.86
CA MET A 58 -6.92 8.16 -12.61
C MET A 58 -7.13 8.19 -14.14
N LYS A 59 -8.38 8.15 -14.61
CA LYS A 59 -8.66 8.32 -16.05
C LYS A 59 -8.30 9.72 -16.55
N ILE A 60 -8.47 10.76 -15.75
CA ILE A 60 -8.09 12.14 -16.12
C ILE A 60 -6.59 12.20 -16.43
N PHE A 61 -5.72 11.55 -15.65
CA PHE A 61 -4.28 11.47 -15.97
C PHE A 61 -4.00 10.82 -17.34
N LYS A 62 -4.78 9.81 -17.73
CA LYS A 62 -4.67 9.21 -19.06
C LYS A 62 -5.08 10.18 -20.17
N TYR A 63 -6.13 10.99 -19.97
CA TYR A 63 -6.53 12.03 -20.92
C TYR A 63 -5.50 13.17 -21.02
N LEU A 64 -4.89 13.57 -19.89
CA LEU A 64 -3.81 14.57 -19.87
C LEU A 64 -2.54 14.09 -20.60
N SER A 65 -2.31 12.78 -20.69
CA SER A 65 -1.17 12.18 -21.40
C SER A 65 -1.24 12.30 -22.93
N PHE A 66 -2.35 12.80 -23.51
CA PHE A 66 -2.44 13.12 -24.94
C PHE A 66 -1.55 14.29 -25.37
N ASN A 67 -1.04 15.09 -24.41
CA ASN A 67 -0.04 16.10 -24.70
C ASN A 67 1.36 15.47 -24.80
N LYS A 68 2.12 15.81 -25.86
CA LYS A 68 3.48 15.27 -26.16
C LYS A 68 4.43 15.32 -24.95
N THR A 69 4.39 16.38 -24.15
CA THR A 69 5.26 16.54 -22.96
C THR A 69 4.93 15.54 -21.85
N MET A 70 3.65 15.28 -21.59
CA MET A 70 3.21 14.33 -20.56
C MET A 70 3.35 12.87 -21.01
N GLY A 71 3.22 12.61 -22.31
CA GLY A 71 3.47 11.29 -22.90
C GLY A 71 4.93 10.83 -22.72
N GLN A 72 5.91 11.74 -22.87
CA GLN A 72 7.32 11.43 -22.62
C GLN A 72 7.60 11.10 -21.16
N LEU A 73 7.03 11.86 -20.21
CA LEU A 73 7.13 11.56 -18.78
C LEU A 73 6.60 10.16 -18.45
N ASN A 74 5.43 9.81 -18.98
CA ASN A 74 4.82 8.48 -18.78
C ASN A 74 5.68 7.35 -19.39
N ASN A 75 6.31 7.58 -20.54
CA ASN A 75 7.21 6.60 -21.15
C ASN A 75 8.50 6.41 -20.34
N THR A 76 9.05 7.49 -19.77
CA THR A 76 10.20 7.42 -18.86
C THR A 76 9.86 6.65 -17.60
N ILE A 77 8.70 6.92 -16.98
CA ILE A 77 8.21 6.18 -15.80
C ILE A 77 8.06 4.70 -16.12
N LYS A 78 7.42 4.34 -17.25
CA LYS A 78 7.25 2.93 -17.65
C LYS A 78 8.56 2.20 -17.86
N LYS A 79 9.56 2.90 -18.40
CA LYS A 79 10.88 2.33 -18.68
C LYS A 79 11.66 2.07 -17.40
N CYS A 80 11.65 3.03 -16.48
CA CYS A 80 12.28 2.88 -15.16
C CYS A 80 11.50 1.92 -14.25
N ALA A 81 10.18 1.76 -14.46
CA ALA A 81 9.33 0.89 -13.64
C ALA A 81 9.79 -0.57 -13.69
N LYS A 82 10.27 -1.06 -14.84
CA LYS A 82 10.77 -2.45 -14.94
C LYS A 82 11.99 -2.67 -14.05
N ASP A 83 12.94 -1.74 -14.06
CA ASP A 83 14.17 -1.83 -13.26
C ASP A 83 13.88 -1.65 -11.76
N VAL A 84 12.98 -0.73 -11.42
CA VAL A 84 12.50 -0.51 -10.04
C VAL A 84 11.74 -1.73 -9.52
N LEU A 85 10.91 -2.38 -10.35
CA LEU A 85 10.10 -3.52 -9.91
C LEU A 85 10.98 -4.71 -9.46
N SER A 86 12.02 -5.04 -10.22
CA SER A 86 12.95 -6.11 -9.85
C SER A 86 13.65 -5.83 -8.52
N PHE A 87 13.99 -4.56 -8.27
CA PHE A 87 14.60 -4.14 -7.01
C PHE A 87 13.60 -4.15 -5.84
N SER A 88 12.36 -3.71 -6.08
CA SER A 88 11.29 -3.74 -5.08
C SER A 88 10.99 -5.15 -4.57
N VAL A 89 11.12 -6.18 -5.41
CA VAL A 89 10.93 -7.58 -4.97
C VAL A 89 11.96 -7.96 -3.90
N MET A 90 13.24 -7.62 -4.08
CA MET A 90 14.27 -7.89 -3.05
C MET A 90 13.97 -7.14 -1.75
N PHE A 91 13.53 -5.88 -1.85
CA PHE A 91 13.15 -5.09 -0.68
C PHE A 91 11.98 -5.71 0.08
N ILE A 92 10.93 -6.16 -0.62
CA ILE A 92 9.76 -6.79 0.00
C ILE A 92 10.15 -8.08 0.74
N LEU A 93 11.04 -8.89 0.17
CA LEU A 93 11.51 -10.12 0.84
C LEU A 93 12.21 -9.80 2.16
N ILE A 94 13.16 -8.86 2.14
CA ILE A 94 13.87 -8.42 3.35
C ILE A 94 12.85 -7.85 4.35
N PHE A 95 11.94 -6.98 3.89
CA PHE A 95 10.92 -6.35 4.73
C PHE A 95 10.03 -7.37 5.44
N VAL A 96 9.57 -8.40 4.72
CA VAL A 96 8.76 -9.50 5.27
C VAL A 96 9.57 -10.31 6.29
N SER A 97 10.84 -10.60 6.02
CA SER A 97 11.71 -11.31 6.96
C SER A 97 11.91 -10.53 8.27
N PHE A 98 12.13 -9.20 8.19
CA PHE A 98 12.21 -8.35 9.38
C PHE A 98 10.86 -8.26 10.11
N ALA A 99 9.73 -8.17 9.40
CA ALA A 99 8.41 -8.19 10.02
C ALA A 99 8.15 -9.47 10.81
N GLN A 100 8.53 -10.62 10.24
CA GLN A 100 8.42 -11.90 10.93
C GLN A 100 9.37 -11.98 12.14
N LEU A 101 10.62 -11.52 11.99
CA LEU A 101 11.59 -11.49 13.08
C LEU A 101 11.13 -10.60 14.24
N GLY A 102 10.66 -9.39 13.95
CA GLY A 102 10.14 -8.45 14.94
C GLY A 102 8.88 -8.97 15.64
N TYR A 103 7.99 -9.64 14.90
CA TYR A 103 6.84 -10.34 15.48
C TYR A 103 7.26 -11.43 16.47
N LEU A 104 8.29 -12.23 16.15
CA LEU A 104 8.77 -13.28 17.06
C LEU A 104 9.48 -12.71 18.30
N ILE A 105 10.30 -11.68 18.14
CA ILE A 105 11.08 -11.11 19.25
C ILE A 105 10.21 -10.25 20.17
N PHE A 106 9.40 -9.36 19.61
CA PHE A 106 8.70 -8.30 20.36
C PHE A 106 7.20 -8.55 20.50
N GLY A 107 6.63 -9.57 19.84
CA GLY A 107 5.17 -9.72 19.74
C GLY A 107 4.44 -10.00 21.05
N SER A 108 5.13 -10.51 22.08
CA SER A 108 4.55 -10.72 23.42
C SER A 108 4.59 -9.47 24.31
N GLN A 109 5.49 -8.53 24.03
CA GLN A 109 5.76 -7.39 24.92
C GLN A 109 5.29 -6.05 24.34
N VAL A 110 5.21 -5.92 23.02
CA VAL A 110 4.89 -4.65 22.34
C VAL A 110 3.64 -4.80 21.48
N ALA A 111 2.63 -3.97 21.74
CA ALA A 111 1.34 -4.01 21.02
C ALA A 111 1.48 -3.75 19.51
N GLU A 112 2.48 -2.96 19.11
CA GLU A 112 2.80 -2.65 17.71
C GLU A 112 3.36 -3.88 16.95
N PHE A 113 3.86 -4.89 17.67
CA PHE A 113 4.34 -6.16 17.12
C PHE A 113 3.41 -7.34 17.44
N SER A 114 2.21 -7.09 17.98
CA SER A 114 1.31 -8.15 18.46
C SER A 114 0.72 -9.03 17.35
N ALA A 115 0.78 -8.58 16.10
CA ALA A 115 0.27 -9.29 14.94
C ALA A 115 1.18 -9.00 13.75
N PHE A 116 1.35 -9.97 12.85
CA PHE A 116 2.17 -9.81 11.65
C PHE A 116 1.80 -8.57 10.82
N GLY A 117 0.50 -8.34 10.60
CA GLY A 117 0.03 -7.15 9.89
C GLY A 117 0.38 -5.83 10.61
N LYS A 118 0.27 -5.79 11.94
CA LYS A 118 0.68 -4.61 12.73
C LYS A 118 2.19 -4.40 12.65
N ALA A 119 2.99 -5.46 12.78
CA ALA A 119 4.45 -5.40 12.65
C ALA A 119 4.87 -4.85 11.28
N MET A 120 4.20 -5.24 10.19
CA MET A 120 4.41 -4.65 8.87
C MET A 120 4.10 -3.15 8.85
N PHE A 121 2.97 -2.71 9.41
CA PHE A 121 2.67 -1.26 9.48
C PHE A 121 3.70 -0.50 10.32
N THR A 122 4.15 -1.05 11.45
CA THR A 122 5.18 -0.46 12.32
C THR A 122 6.52 -0.31 11.59
N LEU A 123 6.91 -1.32 10.81
CA LEU A 123 8.11 -1.26 9.98
C LEU A 123 7.99 -0.24 8.84
N LEU A 124 6.81 -0.09 8.23
CA LEU A 124 6.56 1.00 7.28
C LEU A 124 6.71 2.36 7.95
N ARG A 125 6.09 2.56 9.12
CA ARG A 125 6.21 3.82 9.90
C ARG A 125 7.66 4.12 10.28
N THR A 126 8.44 3.09 10.61
CA THR A 126 9.88 3.22 10.87
C THR A 126 10.64 3.77 9.65
N ILE A 127 10.30 3.34 8.43
CA ILE A 127 10.89 3.88 7.20
C ILE A 127 10.52 5.35 6.99
N LEU A 128 9.30 5.75 7.37
CA LEU A 128 8.85 7.15 7.34
C LEU A 128 9.52 8.02 8.43
N GLY A 129 10.21 7.41 9.39
CA GLY A 129 10.83 8.09 10.53
C GLY A 129 9.89 8.32 11.72
N ASP A 130 8.68 7.75 11.68
CA ASP A 130 7.70 7.81 12.77
C ASP A 130 7.75 6.49 13.56
N PHE A 131 8.60 6.43 14.59
CA PHE A 131 8.76 5.22 15.40
C PHE A 131 8.77 5.55 16.89
N ASP A 132 8.08 4.74 17.70
CA ASP A 132 8.13 4.82 19.16
C ASP A 132 9.19 3.86 19.70
N TYR A 133 10.43 4.34 19.79
CA TYR A 133 11.56 3.54 20.29
C TYR A 133 11.42 3.22 21.79
N SER A 134 10.68 4.03 22.54
CA SER A 134 10.66 3.97 24.00
C SER A 134 10.02 2.67 24.53
N GLU A 135 9.02 2.16 23.82
CA GLU A 135 8.31 0.92 24.18
C GLU A 135 9.11 -0.33 23.78
N ILE A 136 9.86 -0.26 22.68
CA ILE A 136 10.67 -1.39 22.19
C ILE A 136 11.93 -1.56 23.06
N GLU A 137 12.57 -0.46 23.49
CA GLU A 137 13.73 -0.50 24.37
C GLU A 137 13.40 -1.12 25.75
N LYS A 138 12.21 -0.80 26.29
CA LYS A 138 11.73 -1.37 27.56
C LYS A 138 11.56 -2.89 27.51
N ALA A 139 11.13 -3.42 26.36
CA ALA A 139 10.96 -4.87 26.18
C ALA A 139 12.31 -5.61 26.14
N HIS A 140 13.25 -5.15 25.29
CA HIS A 140 14.57 -5.76 25.18
C HIS A 140 15.66 -4.72 24.90
N ARG A 141 16.35 -4.32 25.98
CA ARG A 141 17.37 -3.26 25.95
C ARG A 141 18.56 -3.47 25.01
N VAL A 142 18.89 -4.72 24.67
CA VAL A 142 20.02 -5.07 23.79
C VAL A 142 19.57 -5.44 22.38
N LEU A 143 18.51 -6.25 22.25
CA LEU A 143 18.02 -6.72 20.95
C LEU A 143 17.30 -5.62 20.17
N ALA A 144 16.61 -4.70 20.85
CA ALA A 144 15.92 -3.57 20.23
C ALA A 144 16.83 -2.64 19.42
N PRO A 145 17.91 -2.06 19.99
CA PRO A 145 18.81 -1.19 19.23
C PRO A 145 19.50 -1.92 18.08
N LEU A 146 19.90 -3.19 18.28
CA LEU A 146 20.57 -3.97 17.24
C LEU A 146 19.64 -4.26 16.06
N TYR A 147 18.40 -4.67 16.34
CA TYR A 147 17.36 -4.87 15.33
C TYR A 147 17.07 -3.58 14.55
N PHE A 148 16.90 -2.47 15.26
CA PHE A 148 16.56 -1.17 14.67
C PHE A 148 17.69 -0.62 13.79
N LEU A 149 18.93 -0.67 14.29
CA LEU A 149 20.12 -0.23 13.56
C LEU A 149 20.33 -1.05 12.29
N LEU A 150 20.18 -2.38 12.38
CA LEU A 150 20.36 -3.27 11.25
C LEU A 150 19.26 -3.07 10.19
N PHE A 151 18.01 -2.86 10.61
CA PHE A 151 16.91 -2.54 9.71
C PHE A 151 17.14 -1.20 8.99
N ILE A 152 17.47 -0.14 9.73
CA ILE A 152 17.75 1.19 9.15
C ILE A 152 18.92 1.13 8.17
N PHE A 153 20.01 0.47 8.55
CA PHE A 153 21.18 0.28 7.70
C PHE A 153 20.81 -0.41 6.38
N LEU A 154 20.03 -1.50 6.44
CA LEU A 154 19.57 -2.21 5.26
C LEU A 154 18.65 -1.35 4.38
N VAL A 155 17.71 -0.61 4.98
CA VAL A 155 16.81 0.29 4.23
C VAL A 155 17.61 1.38 3.51
N PHE A 156 18.56 2.02 4.18
CA PHE A 156 19.43 3.01 3.53
C PHE A 156 20.29 2.40 2.44
N PHE A 157 20.87 1.23 2.66
CA PHE A 157 21.63 0.52 1.63
C PHE A 157 20.77 0.24 0.39
N VAL A 158 19.56 -0.25 0.60
CA VAL A 158 18.58 -0.49 -0.47
C VAL A 158 18.24 0.82 -1.21
N LEU A 159 17.95 1.90 -0.49
CA LEU A 159 17.67 3.21 -1.10
C LEU A 159 18.88 3.77 -1.87
N LEU A 160 20.10 3.52 -1.41
CA LEU A 160 21.31 3.89 -2.14
C LEU A 160 21.45 3.06 -3.43
N VAL A 161 21.18 1.76 -3.40
CA VAL A 161 21.22 0.90 -4.57
C VAL A 161 20.22 1.37 -5.64
N ILE A 162 18.97 1.69 -5.25
CA ILE A 162 17.97 2.16 -6.21
C ILE A 162 18.33 3.52 -6.82
N MET A 163 18.83 4.46 -5.99
CA MET A 163 19.23 5.79 -6.45
C MET A 163 20.46 5.73 -7.37
N CYS A 164 21.44 4.90 -7.02
CA CYS A 164 22.66 4.72 -7.81
C CYS A 164 22.38 4.04 -9.16
N PHE A 165 21.41 3.12 -9.21
CA PHE A 165 21.03 2.43 -10.44
C PHE A 165 20.35 3.36 -11.45
N GLY A 166 19.56 4.34 -10.97
CA GLY A 166 18.90 5.35 -11.80
C GLY A 166 19.84 6.24 -12.62
N LYS A 167 21.16 6.26 -12.32
CA LYS A 167 22.17 7.02 -13.07
C LYS A 167 22.98 6.19 -14.09
N ARG A 168 22.81 4.86 -14.18
CA ARG A 168 23.63 4.05 -15.12
C ARG A 168 22.99 3.93 -16.50
N PRO A 169 23.66 4.36 -17.59
CA PRO A 169 23.24 4.03 -18.94
C PRO A 169 23.34 2.52 -19.17
N ARG A 170 22.30 1.95 -19.79
CA ARG A 170 22.03 0.51 -20.00
C ARG A 170 23.18 -0.36 -20.57
N GLY A 171 24.29 0.22 -21.03
CA GLY A 171 25.47 -0.51 -21.51
C GLY A 171 26.48 -0.93 -20.44
N LEU A 172 26.43 -0.37 -19.22
CA LEU A 172 27.34 -0.71 -18.12
C LEU A 172 26.80 -1.78 -17.17
N LEU A 173 25.55 -2.21 -17.37
CA LEU A 173 24.87 -3.22 -16.57
C LEU A 173 25.59 -4.58 -16.54
N ALA A 174 26.18 -4.97 -17.66
CA ALA A 174 26.97 -6.21 -17.76
C ALA A 174 28.22 -6.19 -16.86
N ARG A 175 28.83 -5.02 -16.61
CA ARG A 175 30.06 -4.94 -15.79
C ARG A 175 29.79 -4.98 -14.28
N SER A 176 28.63 -4.54 -13.84
CA SER A 176 28.29 -4.52 -12.41
C SER A 176 27.64 -5.78 -11.88
N CYS A 177 26.90 -6.51 -12.73
CA CYS A 177 26.50 -7.87 -12.39
C CYS A 177 27.76 -8.74 -12.18
N PHE A 178 28.78 -8.55 -13.04
CA PHE A 178 30.07 -9.21 -12.90
C PHE A 178 30.78 -8.89 -11.57
N VAL A 179 30.69 -7.66 -11.04
CA VAL A 179 31.29 -7.33 -9.74
C VAL A 179 30.53 -7.96 -8.58
N ALA A 180 29.20 -8.04 -8.62
CA ALA A 180 28.42 -8.73 -7.58
C ALA A 180 28.66 -10.26 -7.60
N GLU A 181 28.82 -10.84 -8.80
CA GLU A 181 29.14 -12.26 -8.99
C GLU A 181 30.60 -12.57 -8.62
N TYR A 182 31.54 -11.62 -8.77
CA TYR A 182 32.92 -11.77 -8.31
C TYR A 182 33.09 -11.59 -6.79
N VAL A 183 32.21 -10.82 -6.14
CA VAL A 183 32.24 -10.59 -4.68
C VAL A 183 31.52 -11.69 -3.89
N PHE A 184 30.53 -12.37 -4.48
CA PHE A 184 29.78 -13.47 -3.83
C PHE A 184 30.02 -14.87 -4.42
N GLY A 185 30.87 -15.00 -5.44
CA GLY A 185 31.09 -16.26 -6.19
C GLY A 185 32.40 -17.00 -5.91
N HIS A 186 33.12 -16.67 -4.84
CA HIS A 186 34.29 -17.46 -4.45
C HIS A 186 34.45 -17.50 -2.93
N HIS A 187 33.63 -18.33 -2.27
CA HIS A 187 34.02 -19.21 -1.16
C HIS A 187 32.86 -20.13 -0.81
#